data_AF-A0A945WKH4-F1
#
_entry.id   AF-A0A945WKH4-F1
#
_cell.length_a   1.000
_cell.length_b   1.000
_cell.length_c   1.000
_cell.angle_alpha   90.00
_cell.angle_beta   90.00
_cell.angle_gamma   90.00
#
_symmetry.space_group_name_H-M   'P 1'
#
loop_
_entity.id
_entity.type
_entity.pdbx_description
1 polymer ?
#
loop_
_entity_poly.entity_id
_entity_poly.type
_entity_poly.pdbx_seq_one_letter_code
_entity_poly.pdbx_strand_id
1 'polypeptide(L)'
;TSPFGDEAITAVAAINPDVTIIHAQQADRAGNIMMWGIVGVQKEAVYAARHVIVTVEEIVEFFEPKFNSVIIPSILVSAVCVVPGGATPSYALGYYGRDNSKYIEWADTSKDRAAFENWLHAEIYDGVKSHDS
;
A
#
# COMPACT_ATOMS: atom_id res chain seq x y z
N THR A 1 8.11 -5.19 -34.21
CA THR A 1 8.20 -6.55 -34.81
C THR A 1 9.05 -7.40 -33.91
N SER A 2 8.71 -8.68 -33.74
CA SER A 2 9.53 -9.61 -32.94
C SER A 2 10.93 -9.71 -33.54
N PRO A 3 12.01 -9.71 -32.73
CA PRO A 3 13.36 -9.96 -33.23
C PRO A 3 13.60 -11.43 -33.61
N PHE A 4 12.64 -12.34 -33.33
CA PHE A 4 12.75 -13.77 -33.55
C PHE A 4 11.76 -14.33 -34.60
N GLY A 5 10.93 -13.49 -35.22
CA GLY A 5 9.96 -13.92 -36.23
C GLY A 5 9.10 -12.77 -36.76
N ASP A 6 8.11 -13.10 -37.58
CA ASP A 6 7.29 -12.11 -38.30
C ASP A 6 6.11 -11.55 -37.49
N GLU A 7 6.02 -11.93 -36.21
CA GLU A 7 4.95 -11.51 -35.32
C GLU A 7 5.04 -10.01 -34.97
N ALA A 8 3.89 -9.32 -35.02
CA ALA A 8 3.77 -7.97 -34.51
C ALA A 8 3.54 -8.00 -32.99
N ILE A 9 4.49 -7.44 -32.23
CA ILE A 9 4.40 -7.31 -30.77
C ILE A 9 4.17 -5.84 -30.38
N THR A 10 3.31 -5.63 -29.38
CA THR A 10 3.09 -4.30 -28.79
C THR A 10 4.16 -4.02 -27.74
N ALA A 11 4.92 -2.96 -27.93
CA ALA A 11 5.82 -2.45 -26.91
C ALA A 11 5.07 -1.45 -26.02
N VAL A 12 5.14 -1.64 -24.70
CA VAL A 12 4.59 -0.72 -23.71
C VAL A 12 5.75 -0.13 -22.91
N ALA A 13 5.70 1.18 -22.67
CA ALA A 13 6.72 1.86 -21.87
C ALA A 13 6.70 1.37 -20.42
N ALA A 14 7.89 1.31 -19.80
CA ALA A 14 8.00 1.02 -18.37
C ALA A 14 7.34 2.11 -17.53
N ILE A 15 6.64 1.70 -16.48
CA ILE A 15 6.09 2.61 -15.47
C ILE A 15 7.20 2.84 -14.43
N ASN A 16 7.69 4.07 -14.30
CA ASN A 16 8.72 4.46 -13.34
C ASN A 16 8.20 5.60 -12.45
N PRO A 17 7.52 5.30 -11.33
CA PRO A 17 6.95 6.33 -10.46
C PRO A 17 8.05 7.18 -9.79
N ASP A 18 7.79 8.48 -9.61
CA ASP A 18 8.64 9.29 -8.73
C ASP A 18 8.52 8.83 -7.27
N VAL A 19 7.31 8.45 -6.86
CA VAL A 19 7.00 7.98 -5.51
C VAL A 19 6.05 6.78 -5.59
N THR A 20 6.36 5.73 -4.84
CA THR A 20 5.44 4.64 -4.52
C THR A 20 5.14 4.64 -3.02
N ILE A 21 3.86 4.47 -2.68
CA ILE A 21 3.40 4.29 -1.31
C ILE A 21 2.78 2.90 -1.21
N ILE A 22 3.26 2.11 -0.27
CA ILE A 22 2.70 0.79 0.04
C ILE A 22 2.38 0.69 1.53
N HIS A 23 1.49 -0.23 1.87
CA HIS A 23 1.24 -0.63 3.25
C HIS A 23 1.67 -2.08 3.44
N ALA A 24 2.42 -2.35 4.50
CA ALA A 24 2.93 -3.66 4.87
C ALA A 24 2.67 -3.93 6.34
N GLN A 25 2.85 -5.18 6.76
CA GLN A 25 2.59 -5.55 8.14
C GLN A 25 3.70 -5.07 9.09
N GLN A 26 4.96 -5.41 8.80
CA GLN A 26 6.05 -5.18 9.76
C GLN A 26 7.24 -4.48 9.11
N ALA A 27 7.86 -3.60 9.87
CA ALA A 27 9.24 -3.18 9.63
C ALA A 27 10.16 -3.67 10.75
N ASP A 28 11.46 -3.79 10.49
CA ASP A 28 12.46 -3.92 11.55
C ASP A 28 13.12 -2.57 11.87
N ARG A 29 13.97 -2.54 12.91
CA ARG A 29 14.71 -1.32 13.29
C ARG A 29 15.72 -0.84 12.26
N ALA A 30 16.10 -1.68 11.31
CA ALA A 30 16.97 -1.31 10.19
C ALA A 30 16.19 -0.74 8.99
N GLY A 31 14.85 -0.72 9.06
CA GLY A 31 13.97 -0.23 8.01
C GLY A 31 13.66 -1.26 6.92
N ASN A 32 14.03 -2.53 7.11
CA ASN A 32 13.56 -3.59 6.22
C ASN A 32 12.07 -3.78 6.44
N ILE A 33 11.35 -4.23 5.41
CA ILE A 33 9.90 -4.41 5.46
C ILE A 33 9.57 -5.86 5.19
N MET A 34 8.83 -6.51 6.09
CA MET A 34 8.25 -7.83 5.83
C MET A 34 6.76 -7.69 5.53
N MET A 35 6.37 -8.21 4.36
CA MET A 35 4.97 -8.28 3.93
C MET A 35 4.60 -9.72 3.58
N TRP A 36 3.36 -10.11 3.83
CA TRP A 36 2.87 -11.47 3.51
C TRP A 36 1.40 -11.48 3.12
N GLY A 37 0.95 -12.59 2.57
CA GLY A 37 -0.39 -12.75 2.00
C GLY A 37 -0.44 -12.37 0.52
N ILE A 38 -1.53 -11.75 0.08
CA ILE A 38 -1.69 -11.32 -1.30
C ILE A 38 -1.01 -9.96 -1.47
N VAL A 39 0.25 -9.98 -1.88
CA VAL A 39 1.10 -8.78 -2.00
C VAL A 39 0.84 -7.95 -3.27
N GLY A 40 0.03 -8.47 -4.21
CA GLY A 40 -0.28 -7.79 -5.47
C GLY A 40 0.97 -7.36 -6.23
N VAL A 41 1.00 -6.11 -6.68
CA VAL A 41 2.12 -5.48 -7.41
C VAL A 41 3.05 -4.65 -6.52
N GLN A 42 2.90 -4.72 -5.19
CA GLN A 42 3.60 -3.81 -4.27
C GLN A 42 5.12 -3.90 -4.42
N LYS A 43 5.66 -5.12 -4.51
CA LYS A 43 7.09 -5.36 -4.68
C LYS A 43 7.61 -4.77 -6.00
N GLU A 44 6.89 -4.98 -7.09
CA GLU A 44 7.23 -4.43 -8.41
C GLU A 44 7.18 -2.89 -8.41
N ALA A 45 6.18 -2.31 -7.74
CA ALA A 45 6.06 -0.85 -7.59
C ALA A 45 7.23 -0.27 -6.79
N VAL A 46 7.65 -0.94 -5.71
CA VAL A 46 8.83 -0.55 -4.93
C VAL A 46 10.10 -0.54 -5.79
N TYR A 47 10.31 -1.57 -6.62
CA TYR A 47 11.49 -1.63 -7.50
C TYR A 47 11.46 -0.62 -8.64
N ALA A 48 10.27 -0.21 -9.09
CA ALA A 48 10.11 0.73 -10.19
C ALA A 48 10.24 2.20 -9.75
N ALA A 49 10.07 2.49 -8.46
CA ALA A 49 9.98 3.86 -7.97
C ALA A 49 11.33 4.49 -7.63
N ARG A 50 11.41 5.81 -7.79
CA ARG A 50 12.57 6.60 -7.32
C ARG A 50 12.57 6.77 -5.80
N HIS A 51 11.40 6.92 -5.19
CA HIS A 51 11.22 7.04 -3.74
C HIS A 51 10.12 6.11 -3.25
N VAL A 52 10.32 5.52 -2.07
CA VAL A 52 9.39 4.54 -1.50
C VAL A 52 9.03 4.93 -0.07
N ILE A 53 7.75 5.11 0.18
CA ILE A 53 7.20 5.35 1.52
C ILE A 53 6.40 4.11 1.90
N VAL A 54 6.67 3.56 3.08
CA VAL A 54 5.99 2.37 3.58
C VAL A 54 5.29 2.70 4.89
N THR A 55 3.97 2.54 4.92
CA THR A 55 3.24 2.49 6.18
C THR A 55 3.24 1.05 6.70
N VAL A 56 3.44 0.87 8.00
CA VAL A 56 3.45 -0.45 8.65
C VAL A 56 2.56 -0.51 9.87
N GLU A 57 2.05 -1.69 10.19
CA GLU A 57 1.26 -1.91 11.41
C GLU A 57 2.14 -1.81 12.66
N GLU A 58 3.38 -2.32 12.59
CA GLU A 58 4.32 -2.27 13.72
C GLU A 58 5.79 -2.31 13.28
N ILE A 59 6.68 -1.91 14.21
CA ILE A 59 8.12 -2.15 14.12
C ILE A 59 8.49 -3.26 15.11
N VAL A 60 9.16 -4.30 14.62
CA VAL A 60 9.61 -5.46 15.42
C VAL A 60 11.14 -5.48 15.56
N GLU A 61 11.63 -6.17 16.59
CA GLU A 61 13.08 -6.38 16.76
C GLU A 61 13.60 -7.42 15.75
N PHE A 62 12.84 -8.51 15.54
CA PHE A 62 13.17 -9.58 14.61
C PHE A 62 11.94 -10.01 13.82
N PHE A 63 12.13 -10.32 12.54
CA PHE A 63 11.08 -10.93 11.74
C PHE A 63 10.89 -12.39 12.11
N GLU A 64 9.64 -12.76 12.36
CA GLU A 64 9.22 -14.16 12.43
C GLU A 64 8.78 -14.62 11.03
N PRO A 65 9.49 -15.56 10.39
CA PRO A 65 9.18 -15.99 9.03
C PRO A 65 7.72 -16.39 8.86
N LYS A 66 7.02 -15.75 7.91
CA LYS A 66 5.65 -16.13 7.52
C LYS A 66 5.65 -16.86 6.19
N PHE A 67 4.71 -17.78 6.01
CA PHE A 67 4.50 -18.44 4.73
C PHE A 67 4.28 -17.41 3.61
N ASN A 68 5.02 -17.54 2.51
CA ASN A 68 5.02 -16.59 1.39
C ASN A 68 5.32 -15.13 1.77
N SER A 69 6.08 -14.90 2.84
CA SER A 69 6.58 -13.56 3.13
C SER A 69 7.63 -13.11 2.11
N VAL A 70 7.64 -11.81 1.85
CA VAL A 70 8.66 -11.10 1.08
C VAL A 70 9.29 -10.07 2.01
N ILE A 71 10.61 -9.93 1.90
CA ILE A 71 11.35 -8.87 2.59
C ILE A 71 11.81 -7.85 1.56
N ILE A 72 11.43 -6.59 1.74
CA ILE A 72 11.96 -5.45 1.01
C ILE A 72 13.16 -4.91 1.80
N PRO A 73 14.36 -4.88 1.19
CA PRO A 73 15.54 -4.33 1.85
C PRO A 73 15.40 -2.82 2.11
N SER A 74 15.89 -2.37 3.26
CA SER A 74 15.81 -0.96 3.68
C SER A 74 16.46 0.03 2.72
N ILE A 75 17.46 -0.40 1.94
CA ILE A 75 18.12 0.43 0.93
C ILE A 75 17.16 0.97 -0.15
N LEU A 76 16.03 0.28 -0.37
CA LEU A 76 15.00 0.70 -1.32
C LEU A 76 13.97 1.65 -0.69
N VAL A 77 13.98 1.80 0.63
CA VAL A 77 12.94 2.50 1.39
C VAL A 77 13.42 3.90 1.77
N SER A 78 12.64 4.92 1.38
CA SER A 78 12.92 6.32 1.74
C SER A 78 12.35 6.69 3.11
N ALA A 79 11.19 6.13 3.49
CA ALA A 79 10.58 6.38 4.79
C ALA A 79 9.71 5.19 5.25
N VAL A 80 9.72 4.96 6.56
CA VAL A 80 8.83 4.00 7.24
C VAL A 80 7.96 4.77 8.24
N CYS A 81 6.65 4.58 8.19
CA CYS A 81 5.69 5.21 9.08
C CYS A 81 4.87 4.13 9.81
N VAL A 82 4.86 4.14 11.14
CA VAL A 82 3.99 3.25 11.92
C VAL A 82 2.58 3.82 11.88
N VAL A 83 1.66 3.11 11.24
CA VAL A 83 0.27 3.51 11.03
C VAL A 83 -0.61 2.28 11.23
N PRO A 84 -0.94 1.92 12.49
CA PRO A 84 -1.79 0.77 12.78
C PRO A 84 -3.18 0.97 12.17
N GLY A 85 -3.70 -0.03 11.46
CA GLY A 85 -4.94 0.12 10.70
C GLY A 85 -4.77 0.86 9.37
N GLY A 86 -3.54 1.08 8.90
CA GLY A 86 -3.23 1.92 7.74
C GLY A 86 -3.77 1.42 6.40
N ALA A 87 -4.18 0.16 6.29
CA ALA A 87 -4.88 -0.36 5.12
C ALA A 87 -6.41 -0.27 5.21
N THR A 88 -6.99 0.13 6.35
CA THR A 88 -8.44 0.27 6.53
C THR A 88 -9.03 1.17 5.44
N PRO A 89 -10.15 0.80 4.77
CA PRO A 89 -11.06 -0.32 5.07
C PRO A 89 -10.66 -1.68 4.48
N SER A 90 -9.52 -1.77 3.79
CA SER A 90 -8.95 -3.04 3.34
C SER A 90 -8.43 -3.88 4.51
N TYR A 91 -7.93 -5.08 4.23
CA TYR A 91 -7.37 -5.98 5.22
C TYR A 91 -5.85 -5.84 5.33
N ALA A 92 -5.30 -6.18 6.49
CA ALA A 92 -3.90 -6.51 6.71
C ALA A 92 -3.81 -7.92 7.30
N LEU A 93 -3.33 -8.89 6.51
CA LEU A 93 -3.43 -10.30 6.88
C LEU A 93 -2.69 -10.59 8.20
N GLY A 94 -3.42 -11.09 9.20
CA GLY A 94 -2.89 -11.36 10.54
C GLY A 94 -3.16 -10.25 11.56
N TYR A 95 -3.64 -9.08 11.13
CA TYR A 95 -3.98 -7.94 11.99
C TYR A 95 -5.48 -7.68 12.00
N TYR A 96 -6.08 -7.46 10.83
CA TYR A 96 -7.52 -7.21 10.69
C TYR A 96 -8.05 -7.62 9.31
N GLY A 97 -9.35 -7.93 9.28
CA GLY A 97 -10.09 -8.24 8.07
C GLY A 97 -10.58 -7.00 7.34
N ARG A 98 -11.12 -7.18 6.14
CA ARG A 98 -11.70 -6.11 5.32
C ARG A 98 -13.06 -5.68 5.86
N ASP A 99 -13.29 -4.38 5.98
CA ASP A 99 -14.60 -3.83 6.28
C ASP A 99 -15.43 -3.67 5.01
N ASN A 100 -16.19 -4.72 4.67
CA ASN A 100 -17.06 -4.72 3.50
C ASN A 100 -18.17 -3.66 3.56
N SER A 101 -18.59 -3.24 4.76
CA SER A 101 -19.70 -2.29 4.90
C SER A 101 -19.29 -0.91 4.38
N LYS A 102 -18.07 -0.47 4.72
CA LYS A 102 -17.47 0.78 4.20
C LYS A 102 -17.33 0.78 2.68
N TYR A 103 -16.99 -0.35 2.06
CA TYR A 103 -16.93 -0.44 0.59
C TYR A 103 -18.30 -0.30 -0.08
N ILE A 104 -19.36 -0.85 0.53
CA ILE A 104 -20.72 -0.72 0.02
C ILE A 104 -21.20 0.74 0.16
N GLU A 105 -21.02 1.35 1.33
CA GLU A 105 -21.37 2.74 1.60
C GLU A 105 -20.61 3.71 0.67
N TRP A 106 -19.32 3.45 0.43
CA TRP A 106 -18.51 4.24 -0.48
C TRP A 106 -19.08 4.28 -1.91
N ALA A 107 -19.69 3.18 -2.37
CA ALA A 107 -20.25 3.10 -3.71
C ALA A 107 -21.41 4.07 -3.94
N ASP A 108 -22.15 4.43 -2.89
CA ASP A 108 -23.22 5.43 -2.97
C ASP A 108 -22.67 6.83 -2.70
N THR A 109 -21.83 6.98 -1.67
CA THR A 109 -21.22 8.27 -1.29
C THR A 109 -20.39 8.89 -2.42
N SER A 110 -19.60 8.08 -3.14
CA SER A 110 -18.67 8.58 -4.16
C SER A 110 -19.33 9.03 -5.46
N LYS A 111 -20.62 8.71 -5.68
CA LYS A 111 -21.35 9.11 -6.91
C LYS A 111 -21.99 10.48 -6.80
N ASP A 112 -22.23 10.97 -5.59
CA ASP A 112 -22.81 12.28 -5.33
C ASP A 112 -21.76 13.26 -4.80
N ARG A 113 -21.65 14.42 -5.44
CA ARG A 113 -20.60 15.40 -5.11
C ARG A 113 -20.75 15.96 -3.70
N ALA A 114 -21.98 16.24 -3.26
CA ALA A 114 -22.23 16.82 -1.95
C ALA A 114 -22.01 15.79 -0.84
N ALA A 115 -22.45 14.54 -1.03
CA ALA A 115 -22.17 13.44 -0.12
C ALA A 115 -20.67 13.18 0.01
N PHE A 116 -19.93 13.16 -1.10
CA PHE A 116 -18.48 13.02 -1.10
C PHE A 116 -17.76 14.16 -0.36
N GLU A 117 -18.17 15.42 -0.59
CA GLU A 117 -17.59 16.56 0.12
C GLU A 117 -17.87 16.50 1.63
N ASN A 118 -19.09 16.15 2.03
CA ASN A 118 -19.43 15.95 3.45
C ASN A 118 -18.59 14.84 4.09
N TRP A 119 -18.37 13.73 3.38
CA TRP A 119 -17.51 12.64 3.82
C TRP A 119 -16.05 13.09 3.98
N LEU A 120 -15.50 13.86 3.03
CA LEU A 120 -14.14 14.41 3.14
C LEU A 120 -13.99 15.30 4.37
N HIS A 121 -14.97 16.15 4.63
CA HIS A 121 -14.98 16.99 5.83
C HIS A 121 -15.03 16.14 7.09
N ALA A 122 -15.94 15.17 7.18
CA ALA A 122 -16.11 14.34 8.35
C ALA A 122 -14.90 13.43 8.66
N GLU A 123 -14.30 12.82 7.64
CA GLU A 123 -13.31 11.75 7.81
C GLU A 123 -11.86 12.20 7.61
N ILE A 124 -11.62 13.33 6.93
CA ILE A 124 -10.27 13.73 6.48
C ILE A 124 -9.89 15.15 6.91
N TYR A 125 -10.79 16.13 6.83
CA TYR A 125 -10.44 17.54 7.03
C TYR A 125 -10.79 18.09 8.42
N ASP A 126 -12.01 17.87 8.89
CA ASP A 126 -12.55 18.61 10.02
C ASP A 126 -12.13 17.94 11.33
N GLY A 127 -11.12 18.51 11.99
CA GLY A 127 -10.68 18.07 13.31
C GLY A 127 -9.71 16.88 13.32
N VAL A 128 -9.54 16.20 12.18
CA VAL A 128 -8.57 15.12 11.98
C VAL A 128 -7.16 15.71 11.86
N LYS A 129 -6.29 15.40 12.82
CA LYS A 129 -4.91 15.92 12.90
C LYS A 129 -3.86 14.89 12.51
N SER A 130 -4.17 13.62 12.72
CA SER A 130 -3.34 12.47 12.39
C SER A 130 -4.23 11.25 12.19
N HIS A 131 -3.63 10.13 11.78
CA HIS A 131 -4.31 8.84 11.66
C HIS A 131 -4.96 8.36 12.98
N ASP A 132 -4.43 8.80 14.13
CA ASP A 132 -4.89 8.38 15.46
C ASP A 132 -6.05 9.23 16.00
N SER A 133 -6.43 10.33 15.34
CA SER A 133 -7.28 11.39 15.90
C SER A 133 -8.54 11.65 15.11
#